data_AF-A0A4Q4BPA6-F1
#
_entry.id   AF-A0A4Q4BPA6-F1
#
_cell.length_a   1.000
_cell.length_b   1.000
_cell.length_c   1.000
_cell.angle_alpha   90.00
_cell.angle_beta   90.00
_cell.angle_gamma   90.00
#
_symmetry.space_group_name_H-M   'P 1'
#
loop_
_entity.id
_entity.type
_entity.pdbx_description
1 polymer ?
#
loop_
_entity_poly.entity_id
_entity_poly.type
_entity_poly.pdbx_seq_one_letter_code
_entity_poly.pdbx_strand_id
1 'polypeptide(L)'
;MADLTLHETLSEIPAADWDAVAAPEQADGRPLDPFTTHRFLSALESSKSTGKGTGWQARPLVLRDEGKLLAATPLYVKSHSQGEYIFDHGWADALERAGGSYYPKLQIAVPFTPA
;
A
#
# COMPACT_ATOMS: atom_id res chain seq x y z
N MET A 1 10.82 17.06 -14.26
CA MET A 1 11.79 16.30 -13.43
C MET A 1 10.94 15.43 -12.55
N ALA A 2 11.17 14.11 -12.62
CA ALA A 2 10.35 13.18 -11.86
C ALA A 2 10.67 13.24 -10.36
N ASP A 3 9.64 13.24 -9.53
CA ASP A 3 9.72 13.21 -8.08
C ASP A 3 9.01 11.97 -7.52
N LEU A 4 9.60 11.40 -6.47
CA LEU A 4 9.06 10.24 -5.78
C LEU A 4 8.68 10.66 -4.36
N THR A 5 7.39 10.56 -4.03
CA THR A 5 6.82 11.06 -2.77
C THR A 5 6.17 9.93 -1.97
N LEU A 6 6.50 9.90 -0.68
CA LEU A 6 6.03 8.91 0.29
C LEU A 6 5.00 9.55 1.23
N HIS A 7 3.73 9.38 0.92
CA HIS A 7 2.60 9.98 1.65
C HIS A 7 2.38 9.31 3.02
N GLU A 8 1.70 9.98 3.93
CA GLU A 8 1.35 9.42 5.25
C GLU A 8 0.04 8.62 5.23
N THR A 9 -0.83 8.91 4.26
CA THR A 9 -2.15 8.30 4.12
C THR A 9 -2.62 8.43 2.67
N LEU A 10 -3.45 7.50 2.21
CA LEU A 10 -4.03 7.56 0.86
C LEU A 10 -4.92 8.79 0.65
N SER A 11 -5.44 9.39 1.72
CA SER A 11 -6.33 10.56 1.65
C SER A 11 -5.63 11.84 1.18
N GLU A 12 -4.30 11.88 1.21
CA GLU A 12 -3.50 12.97 0.64
C GLU A 12 -3.44 12.95 -0.90
N ILE A 13 -3.85 11.84 -1.52
CA ILE A 13 -3.81 11.66 -2.97
C ILE A 13 -5.25 11.76 -3.49
N PRO A 14 -5.55 12.64 -4.46
CA PRO A 14 -6.87 12.70 -5.07
C PRO A 14 -7.25 11.35 -5.68
N ALA A 15 -8.47 10.87 -5.41
CA ALA A 15 -8.94 9.59 -5.91
C ALA A 15 -8.82 9.50 -7.44
N ALA A 16 -9.22 10.56 -8.15
CA ALA A 16 -9.12 10.62 -9.62
C ALA A 16 -7.66 10.47 -10.12
N ASP A 17 -6.68 11.07 -9.43
CA ASP A 17 -5.26 10.94 -9.79
C ASP A 17 -4.76 9.50 -9.60
N TRP A 18 -5.12 8.89 -8.47
CA TRP A 18 -4.74 7.51 -8.16
C TRP A 18 -5.37 6.52 -9.14
N ASP A 19 -6.68 6.64 -9.31
CA ASP A 19 -7.49 5.72 -10.11
C ASP A 19 -7.15 5.82 -11.61
N ALA A 20 -6.68 6.97 -12.09
CA ALA A 20 -6.19 7.13 -13.46
C ALA A 20 -4.95 6.27 -13.79
N VAL A 21 -4.19 5.82 -12.78
CA VAL A 21 -3.05 4.90 -12.98
C VAL A 21 -3.28 3.51 -12.42
N ALA A 22 -4.09 3.38 -11.37
CA ALA A 22 -4.34 2.10 -10.70
C ALA A 22 -5.44 1.26 -11.35
N ALA A 23 -6.46 1.92 -11.93
CA ALA A 23 -7.56 1.28 -12.63
C ALA A 23 -8.18 2.23 -13.67
N PRO A 24 -7.42 2.65 -14.71
CA PRO A 24 -7.85 3.63 -15.70
C PRO A 24 -9.13 3.23 -16.44
N GLU A 25 -9.37 1.92 -16.61
CA GLU A 25 -10.54 1.37 -17.29
C GLU A 25 -11.86 1.68 -16.59
N GLN A 26 -11.82 2.13 -15.33
CA GLN A 26 -13.03 2.54 -14.62
C GLN A 26 -13.67 3.82 -15.18
N ALA A 27 -12.95 4.59 -16.01
CA ALA A 27 -13.53 5.75 -16.69
C ALA A 27 -14.72 5.38 -17.59
N ASP A 28 -14.69 4.17 -18.16
CA ASP A 28 -15.70 3.65 -19.07
C ASP A 28 -16.53 2.50 -18.47
N GLY A 29 -16.33 2.16 -17.19
CA GLY A 29 -16.97 1.00 -16.58
C GLY A 29 -16.52 0.70 -15.15
N ARG A 30 -16.56 -0.58 -14.77
CA ARG A 30 -16.07 -1.03 -13.47
C ARG A 30 -14.56 -1.32 -13.53
N PRO A 31 -13.80 -1.12 -12.44
CA PRO A 31 -12.42 -1.56 -12.40
C PRO A 31 -12.33 -3.09 -12.56
N LEU A 32 -11.28 -3.55 -13.25
CA LEU A 32 -10.94 -4.96 -13.39
C LEU A 32 -10.44 -5.52 -12.05
N ASP A 33 -9.58 -4.77 -11.38
CA ASP A 33 -9.14 -5.03 -10.01
C ASP A 33 -9.71 -3.96 -9.07
N PRO A 34 -10.75 -4.26 -8.28
CA PRO A 34 -11.28 -3.31 -7.33
C PRO A 34 -10.35 -3.06 -6.13
N PHE A 35 -9.38 -3.94 -5.87
CA PHE A 35 -8.60 -3.93 -4.63
C PHE A 35 -7.39 -2.98 -4.67
N THR A 36 -7.02 -2.50 -5.86
CA THR A 36 -6.01 -1.43 -6.02
C THR A 36 -6.64 -0.05 -6.15
N THR A 37 -7.97 0.07 -6.24
CA THR A 37 -8.65 1.35 -6.37
C THR A 37 -8.52 2.21 -5.12
N HIS A 38 -8.55 3.53 -5.30
CA HIS A 38 -8.46 4.48 -4.19
C HIS A 38 -9.54 4.21 -3.13
N ARG A 39 -10.78 4.02 -3.59
CA ARG A 39 -11.93 3.76 -2.71
C ARG A 39 -11.77 2.54 -1.81
N PHE A 40 -11.17 1.45 -2.31
CA PHE A 40 -10.98 0.24 -1.50
C PHE A 40 -9.88 0.44 -0.47
N LEU A 41 -8.72 0.94 -0.89
CA LEU A 41 -7.58 1.18 0.00
C LEU A 41 -7.92 2.23 1.07
N SER A 42 -8.64 3.30 0.70
CA SER A 42 -9.14 4.30 1.64
C SER A 42 -10.18 3.73 2.61
N ALA A 43 -10.98 2.74 2.19
CA ALA A 43 -11.90 2.04 3.08
C ALA A 43 -11.14 1.27 4.17
N LEU A 44 -10.01 0.64 3.85
CA LEU A 44 -9.18 -0.08 4.83
C LEU A 44 -8.56 0.86 5.88
N GLU A 45 -8.17 2.07 5.50
CA GLU A 45 -7.68 3.08 6.46
C GLU A 45 -8.83 3.61 7.33
N SER A 46 -9.95 4.02 6.72
CA SER A 46 -11.07 4.62 7.45
C SER A 46 -11.81 3.64 8.37
N SER A 47 -11.85 2.36 8.02
CA SER A 47 -12.38 1.28 8.88
C SER A 47 -11.46 0.91 10.03
N LYS A 48 -10.19 1.38 10.02
CA LYS A 48 -9.11 0.96 10.93
C LYS A 48 -8.69 -0.50 10.75
N SER A 49 -8.97 -1.11 9.59
CA SER A 49 -8.37 -2.39 9.21
C SER A 49 -6.85 -2.24 9.01
N THR A 50 -6.41 -1.05 8.61
CA THR A 50 -5.00 -0.62 8.60
C THR A 50 -4.84 0.65 9.45
N GLY A 51 -3.61 1.04 9.73
CA GLY A 51 -3.25 2.21 10.54
C GLY A 51 -2.68 1.85 11.91
N LYS A 52 -2.71 2.82 12.83
CA LYS A 52 -2.04 2.71 14.15
C LYS A 52 -2.47 1.46 14.91
N GLY A 53 -1.51 0.66 15.35
CA GLY A 53 -1.74 -0.53 16.18
C GLY A 53 -2.11 -1.80 15.41
N THR A 54 -2.30 -1.73 14.09
CA THR A 54 -2.64 -2.90 13.25
C THR A 54 -1.39 -3.64 12.72
N GLY A 55 -0.22 -3.01 12.86
CA GLY A 55 1.02 -3.42 12.20
C GLY A 55 1.00 -3.26 10.68
N TRP A 56 0.03 -2.52 10.13
CA TRP A 56 -0.07 -2.08 8.73
C TRP A 56 -0.17 -0.55 8.69
N GLN A 57 0.96 0.15 8.74
CA GLN A 57 0.94 1.61 8.62
C GLN A 57 1.05 2.01 7.14
N ALA A 58 -0.02 2.61 6.59
CA ALA A 58 -0.03 3.09 5.22
C ALA A 58 1.04 4.15 4.99
N ARG A 59 1.75 4.04 3.87
CA ARG A 59 2.76 4.96 3.38
C ARG A 59 2.77 5.00 1.84
N PRO A 60 1.65 5.33 1.18
CA PRO A 60 1.53 5.18 -0.27
C PRO A 60 2.63 5.93 -1.01
N LEU A 61 3.18 5.30 -2.03
CA LEU A 61 4.31 5.82 -2.81
C LEU A 61 3.82 6.25 -4.18
N VAL A 62 4.14 7.49 -4.56
CA VAL A 62 3.71 8.09 -5.82
C VAL A 62 4.91 8.63 -6.59
N LEU A 63 4.93 8.38 -7.90
CA LEU A 63 5.84 9.00 -8.85
C LEU A 63 5.08 10.07 -9.64
N ARG A 64 5.58 11.31 -9.61
CA ARG A 64 5.09 12.40 -10.45
C ARG A 64 6.18 12.86 -11.42
N ASP A 65 5.77 13.40 -12.57
CA ASP A 65 6.64 14.18 -13.44
C ASP A 65 5.85 15.37 -13.96
N GLU A 66 6.44 16.56 -13.87
CA GLU A 66 5.80 17.83 -14.27
C GLU A 66 4.39 18.01 -13.65
N GLY A 67 4.24 17.57 -12.38
CA GLY A 67 2.98 17.64 -11.63
C GLY A 67 1.97 16.53 -11.95
N LYS A 68 2.17 15.77 -13.03
CA LYS A 68 1.31 14.65 -13.41
C LYS A 68 1.70 13.38 -12.66
N LEU A 69 0.71 12.67 -12.11
CA LEU A 69 0.91 11.36 -11.51
C LEU A 69 1.18 10.32 -12.62
N LEU A 70 2.34 9.65 -12.56
CA LEU A 70 2.75 8.62 -13.52
C LEU A 70 2.56 7.20 -13.00
N ALA A 71 2.78 7.00 -11.70
CA ALA A 71 2.58 5.71 -11.05
C ALA A 71 2.24 5.91 -9.56
N ALA A 72 1.50 4.96 -9.00
CA ALA A 72 1.21 4.89 -7.59
C ALA A 72 1.22 3.43 -7.13
N THR A 73 1.56 3.20 -5.86
CA THR A 73 1.52 1.85 -5.28
C THR A 73 1.12 1.90 -3.80
N PRO A 74 0.25 0.99 -3.34
CA PRO A 74 -0.03 0.84 -1.93
C PRO A 74 1.22 0.28 -1.24
N LEU A 75 1.80 1.08 -0.37
CA LEU A 75 3.00 0.73 0.39
C LEU A 75 2.66 0.82 1.88
N TYR A 76 3.12 -0.14 2.66
CA TYR A 76 2.91 -0.21 4.09
C TYR A 76 4.22 -0.42 4.83
N VAL A 77 4.37 0.26 5.97
CA VAL A 77 5.35 -0.08 6.99
C VAL A 77 4.74 -1.17 7.87
N LYS A 78 5.35 -2.34 7.88
CA LYS A 78 4.93 -3.53 8.64
C LYS A 78 5.77 -3.69 9.89
N SER A 79 5.12 -3.82 11.05
CA SER A 79 5.79 -4.12 12.33
C SER A 79 5.73 -5.59 12.74
N HIS A 80 5.01 -6.41 11.98
CA HIS A 80 4.91 -7.87 12.11
C HIS A 80 4.32 -8.45 10.82
N SER A 81 4.45 -9.75 10.59
CA SER A 81 3.90 -10.40 9.40
C SER A 81 2.44 -10.87 9.47
N GLN A 82 1.73 -10.58 10.58
CA GLN A 82 0.31 -10.91 10.64
C GLN A 82 -0.49 -10.20 9.54
N GLY A 83 -1.45 -10.92 8.96
CA GLY A 83 -2.33 -10.46 7.88
C GLY A 83 -1.72 -10.58 6.48
N GLU A 84 -0.49 -11.09 6.37
CA GLU A 84 0.15 -11.38 5.09
C GLU A 84 -0.25 -12.77 4.58
N TYR A 85 -0.37 -12.93 3.26
CA TYR A 85 -0.67 -14.22 2.64
C TYR A 85 0.58 -15.10 2.51
N ILE A 86 1.76 -14.47 2.41
CA ILE A 86 3.05 -15.15 2.49
C ILE A 86 3.46 -15.13 3.96
N PHE A 87 3.34 -16.29 4.62
CA PHE A 87 3.78 -16.45 6.01
C PHE A 87 5.31 -16.49 6.10
N ASP A 88 5.94 -15.33 6.08
CA ASP A 88 7.41 -15.17 6.13
C ASP A 88 8.00 -15.22 7.55
N HIS A 89 7.21 -15.65 8.54
CA HIS A 89 7.64 -15.76 9.95
C HIS A 89 8.97 -16.49 10.12
N GLY A 90 9.20 -17.56 9.35
CA GLY A 90 10.48 -18.29 9.40
C GLY A 90 11.68 -17.48 8.95
N TRP A 91 11.50 -16.56 7.99
CA TRP A 91 12.55 -15.64 7.55
C TRP A 91 12.82 -14.55 8.59
N ALA A 92 11.75 -14.00 9.18
CA ALA A 92 11.86 -13.06 10.28
C ALA A 92 12.63 -13.66 11.46
N ASP A 93 12.23 -14.85 11.91
CA ASP A 93 12.87 -15.58 13.01
C ASP A 93 14.34 -15.87 12.72
N ALA A 94 14.66 -16.31 11.50
CA ALA A 94 16.04 -16.61 11.11
C ALA A 94 16.92 -15.35 11.12
N LEU A 95 16.44 -14.23 10.59
CA LEU A 95 17.19 -12.96 10.57
C LEU A 95 17.38 -12.40 11.98
N GLU A 96 16.35 -12.44 12.83
CA GLU A 96 16.45 -11.96 14.21
C GLU A 96 17.42 -12.82 15.03
N ARG A 97 17.42 -14.16 14.85
CA ARG A 97 18.42 -15.04 15.48
C ARG A 97 19.85 -14.78 15.00
N ALA A 98 20.02 -14.31 13.77
CA ALA A 98 21.31 -13.88 13.24
C ALA A 98 21.73 -12.47 13.71
N GLY A 99 20.91 -11.81 14.54
CA GLY A 99 21.18 -10.46 15.07
C GLY A 99 20.75 -9.31 14.16
N GLY A 100 19.98 -9.59 13.11
CA GLY A 100 19.41 -8.58 12.22
C GLY A 100 18.08 -8.01 12.74
N SER A 101 17.56 -7.01 12.04
CA SER A 101 16.24 -6.44 12.30
C SER A 101 15.35 -6.66 11.08
N TYR A 102 14.38 -7.57 11.21
CA TYR A 102 13.43 -7.86 10.12
C TYR A 102 12.32 -6.80 10.03
N TYR A 103 11.90 -6.25 11.18
CA TYR A 103 10.93 -5.17 11.27
C TYR A 103 11.56 -3.87 11.79
N PRO A 104 11.02 -2.70 11.45
CA PRO A 104 9.95 -2.52 10.47
C PRO A 104 10.42 -2.85 9.04
N LYS A 105 9.55 -3.44 8.22
CA LYS A 105 9.78 -3.66 6.79
C LYS A 105 8.83 -2.83 5.93
N LEU A 106 9.26 -2.54 4.71
CA LEU A 106 8.40 -1.95 3.67
C LEU A 106 7.77 -3.06 2.84
N GLN A 107 6.45 -2.98 2.64
CA GLN A 107 5.72 -3.96 1.87
C GLN A 107 4.74 -3.30 0.90
N ILE A 108 4.91 -3.61 -0.38
CA ILE A 108 3.92 -3.32 -1.41
C ILE A 108 2.97 -4.51 -1.48
N ALA A 109 1.72 -4.29 -1.07
CA ALA A 109 0.69 -5.32 -1.08
C ALA A 109 -0.69 -4.67 -0.95
N VAL A 110 -1.72 -5.42 -1.27
CA VAL A 110 -3.10 -5.06 -0.97
C VAL A 110 -3.54 -5.85 0.28
N PRO A 111 -3.81 -5.18 1.43
CA PRO A 111 -4.19 -5.89 2.66
C PRO A 111 -5.60 -6.50 2.54
N PHE A 112 -5.79 -7.67 3.16
CA PHE A 112 -7.11 -8.31 3.32
C PHE A 112 -7.91 -8.51 2.01
N THR A 113 -7.20 -8.82 0.92
CA THR A 113 -7.81 -9.16 -0.37
C THR A 113 -8.04 -10.68 -0.51
N PRO A 114 -9.13 -11.13 -1.15
CA PRO A 114 -9.35 -12.54 -1.51
C PRO A 114 -8.68 -12.95 -2.83
N ALA A 115 -7.93 -12.06 -3.47
CA ALA A 115 -7.27 -12.26 -4.77
C ALA A 115 -6.11 -13.27 -4.73
#